data_AF-A0A4Q8K1G1-F1
#
_entry.id   AF-A0A4Q8K1G1-F1
#
_cell.length_a   1.000
_cell.length_b   1.000
_cell.length_c   1.000
_cell.angle_alpha   90.00
_cell.angle_beta   90.00
_cell.angle_gamma   90.00
#
_symmetry.space_group_name_H-M   'P 1'
#
loop_
_entity.id
_entity.type
_entity.pdbx_description
1 polymer ?
#
loop_
_entity_poly.entity_id
_entity_poly.type
_entity_poly.pdbx_seq_one_letter_code
_entity_poly.pdbx_strand_id
1 'polypeptide(L)'
;MKCVLLLLAVIVTVAVARPQSDCEKHREQAEKIGTIMKLIPKCKENGDYEELQCYKDSKFCVCYDKKGHAASPISSKIKECGCYLRRKEKLDRNIDNAYIPQCSEDGSWVPKQCWDYNDSCWCVDKEGKQVGDIKAEGKGLNC
;
A
#
# COMPACT_ATOMS: atom_id res chain seq x y z
N MET A 1 -30.09 -45.14 -46.24
CA MET A 1 -30.37 -44.64 -44.87
C MET A 1 -29.05 -44.13 -44.31
N LYS A 2 -28.98 -42.85 -43.96
CA LYS A 2 -27.74 -42.08 -43.80
C LYS A 2 -27.10 -42.33 -42.43
N CYS A 3 -25.79 -42.62 -42.42
CA CYS A 3 -24.92 -42.57 -41.25
C CYS A 3 -25.04 -41.20 -40.56
N VAL A 4 -25.43 -41.20 -39.29
CA VAL A 4 -25.33 -40.01 -38.43
C VAL A 4 -24.02 -40.15 -37.64
N LEU A 5 -22.95 -39.58 -38.19
CA LEU A 5 -21.69 -39.34 -37.47
C LEU A 5 -21.94 -38.22 -36.45
N LEU A 6 -22.08 -38.58 -35.18
CA LEU A 6 -22.08 -37.63 -34.07
C LEU A 6 -20.66 -37.10 -33.89
N LEU A 7 -20.36 -35.96 -34.53
CA LEU A 7 -19.15 -35.18 -34.25
C LEU A 7 -19.32 -34.53 -32.87
N LEU A 8 -18.76 -35.16 -31.83
CA LEU A 8 -18.58 -34.50 -30.54
C LEU A 8 -17.51 -33.43 -30.70
N ALA A 9 -17.93 -32.18 -30.90
CA ALA A 9 -17.06 -31.02 -30.85
C ALA A 9 -16.59 -30.83 -29.39
N VAL A 10 -15.39 -31.33 -29.07
CA VAL A 10 -14.73 -31.02 -27.80
C VAL A 10 -14.25 -29.56 -27.90
N ILE A 11 -15.06 -28.64 -27.43
CA ILE A 11 -14.64 -27.25 -27.22
C ILE A 11 -13.64 -27.30 -26.07
N VAL A 12 -12.34 -27.42 -26.38
CA VAL A 12 -11.28 -27.17 -25.41
C VAL A 12 -11.35 -25.67 -25.14
N THR A 13 -12.04 -25.30 -24.06
CA THR A 13 -11.90 -23.96 -23.50
C THR A 13 -10.44 -23.85 -23.09
N VAL A 14 -9.63 -23.19 -23.91
CA VAL A 14 -8.30 -22.78 -23.48
C VAL A 14 -8.54 -21.78 -22.36
N ALA A 15 -8.55 -22.28 -21.12
CA ALA A 15 -8.46 -21.43 -19.96
C ALA A 15 -7.10 -20.75 -20.07
N VAL A 16 -7.09 -19.50 -20.55
CA VAL A 16 -5.88 -18.69 -20.57
C VAL A 16 -5.52 -18.47 -19.10
N ALA A 17 -4.59 -19.29 -18.60
CA ALA A 17 -4.02 -19.10 -17.27
C ALA A 17 -3.43 -17.69 -17.23
N ARG A 18 -3.91 -16.84 -16.32
CA ARG A 18 -3.34 -15.51 -16.13
C ARG A 18 -1.88 -15.68 -15.69
N PRO A 19 -0.93 -14.96 -16.31
CA PRO A 19 0.44 -15.00 -15.85
C PRO A 19 0.52 -14.52 -14.41
N GLN A 20 1.30 -15.23 -13.61
CA GLN A 20 1.50 -14.93 -12.20
C GLN A 20 2.09 -13.53 -12.02
N SER A 21 1.51 -12.76 -11.10
CA SER A 21 1.96 -11.43 -10.72
C SER A 21 3.29 -11.45 -9.96
N ASP A 22 3.95 -10.31 -9.87
CA ASP A 22 5.21 -10.18 -9.12
C ASP A 22 4.99 -10.42 -7.62
N CYS A 23 3.85 -10.01 -7.07
CA CYS A 23 3.48 -10.31 -5.69
C CYS A 23 3.36 -11.82 -5.44
N GLU A 24 2.66 -12.55 -6.33
CA GLU A 24 2.46 -13.99 -6.18
C GLU A 24 3.78 -14.76 -6.30
N LYS A 25 4.67 -14.37 -7.22
CA LYS A 25 6.02 -14.96 -7.33
C LYS A 25 6.83 -14.73 -6.07
N HIS A 26 6.81 -13.50 -5.55
CA HIS A 26 7.49 -13.16 -4.30
C HIS A 26 6.92 -13.97 -3.12
N ARG A 27 5.59 -14.14 -3.05
CA ARG A 27 4.93 -14.97 -2.03
C ARG A 27 5.46 -16.41 -2.01
N GLU A 28 5.49 -17.07 -3.17
CA GLU A 28 5.99 -18.45 -3.28
C GLU A 28 7.47 -18.58 -2.95
N GLN A 29 8.28 -17.61 -3.34
CA GLN A 29 9.70 -17.58 -2.99
C GLN A 29 9.89 -17.41 -1.49
N ALA A 30 9.18 -16.46 -0.87
CA ALA A 30 9.21 -16.23 0.55
C ALA A 30 8.81 -17.49 1.32
N GLU A 31 7.75 -18.21 0.89
CA GLU A 31 7.29 -19.46 1.50
C GLU A 31 8.36 -20.56 1.56
N LYS A 32 9.31 -20.58 0.63
CA LYS A 32 10.41 -21.56 0.60
C LYS A 32 11.56 -21.22 1.54
N ILE A 33 11.62 -19.98 2.05
CA ILE A 33 12.69 -19.53 2.94
C ILE A 33 12.40 -19.94 4.39
N GLY A 34 13.33 -20.66 5.02
CA GLY A 34 13.26 -21.08 6.42
C GLY A 34 13.87 -20.07 7.40
N THR A 35 13.23 -18.92 7.60
CA THR A 35 13.66 -17.90 8.58
C THR A 35 12.61 -17.69 9.68
N ILE A 36 13.06 -17.27 10.87
CA ILE A 36 12.20 -17.02 12.05
C ILE A 36 11.31 -15.80 11.84
N MET A 37 11.85 -14.71 11.27
CA MET A 37 11.09 -13.49 10.97
C MET A 37 10.74 -13.45 9.49
N LYS A 38 9.63 -14.11 9.15
CA LYS A 38 9.22 -14.34 7.77
C LYS A 38 8.07 -13.41 7.35
N LEU A 39 8.32 -12.53 6.38
CA LEU A 39 7.27 -11.79 5.69
C LEU A 39 6.86 -12.56 4.45
N ILE A 40 5.60 -13.04 4.43
CA ILE A 40 4.99 -13.65 3.25
C ILE A 40 4.00 -12.64 2.71
N PRO A 41 4.27 -12.01 1.54
CA PRO A 41 3.44 -10.92 1.06
C PRO A 41 2.02 -11.38 0.75
N LYS A 42 1.05 -10.57 1.19
CA LYS A 42 -0.34 -10.66 0.77
C LYS A 42 -0.55 -9.89 -0.54
N CYS A 43 -1.34 -10.47 -1.42
CA CYS A 43 -1.59 -9.92 -2.75
C CYS A 43 -3.09 -9.64 -2.92
N LYS A 44 -3.41 -8.49 -3.52
CA LYS A 44 -4.75 -8.16 -3.98
C LYS A 44 -5.11 -9.02 -5.22
N GLU A 45 -6.40 -9.13 -5.54
CA GLU A 45 -6.89 -9.93 -6.68
C GLU A 45 -6.33 -9.49 -8.04
N ASN A 46 -5.98 -8.21 -8.17
CA ASN A 46 -5.38 -7.65 -9.38
C ASN A 46 -3.87 -7.92 -9.49
N GLY A 47 -3.27 -8.61 -8.51
CA GLY A 47 -1.85 -8.92 -8.46
C GLY A 47 -0.97 -7.86 -7.79
N ASP A 48 -1.53 -6.71 -7.40
CA ASP A 48 -0.80 -5.73 -6.60
C ASP A 48 -0.53 -6.28 -5.19
N TYR A 49 0.47 -5.73 -4.51
CA TYR A 49 0.67 -5.99 -3.09
C TYR A 49 -0.48 -5.38 -2.27
N GLU A 50 -0.94 -6.10 -1.25
CA GLU A 50 -1.70 -5.46 -0.18
C GLU A 50 -0.82 -4.42 0.52
N GLU A 51 -1.44 -3.33 0.96
CA GLU A 51 -0.69 -2.19 1.49
C GLU A 51 -0.09 -2.53 2.86
N LEU A 52 -0.84 -3.19 3.75
CA LEU A 52 -0.34 -3.58 5.06
C LEU A 52 0.22 -5.01 5.02
N GLN A 53 1.54 -5.15 5.18
CA GLN A 53 2.23 -6.43 5.26
C GLN A 53 2.74 -6.67 6.67
N CYS A 54 2.55 -7.88 7.21
CA CYS A 54 2.98 -8.22 8.56
C CYS A 54 3.83 -9.48 8.57
N TYR A 55 4.82 -9.51 9.46
CA TYR A 55 5.70 -10.65 9.65
C TYR A 55 4.94 -11.76 10.39
N LYS A 56 5.10 -13.01 9.94
CA LYS A 56 4.54 -14.18 10.64
C LYS A 56 5.11 -14.27 12.05
N ASP A 57 4.25 -14.71 12.98
CA ASP A 57 4.58 -14.96 14.40
C ASP A 57 5.18 -13.73 15.11
N SER A 58 4.86 -12.54 14.63
CA SER A 58 5.40 -11.26 15.07
C SER A 58 4.31 -10.20 15.06
N LYS A 59 4.55 -9.11 15.80
CA LYS A 59 3.67 -7.93 15.79
C LYS A 59 4.12 -6.88 14.77
N PHE A 60 5.28 -7.06 14.13
CA PHE A 60 5.83 -6.08 13.21
C PHE A 60 5.09 -6.10 11.88
N CYS A 61 4.75 -4.91 11.40
CA CYS A 61 4.17 -4.67 10.08
C CYS A 61 4.93 -3.56 9.35
N VAL A 62 4.74 -3.51 8.02
CA VAL A 62 5.31 -2.54 7.11
C VAL A 62 4.29 -2.23 6.01
N CYS A 63 4.23 -0.98 5.59
CA CYS A 63 3.42 -0.57 4.45
C CYS A 63 4.17 -0.78 3.15
N TYR A 64 3.55 -1.41 2.16
CA TYR A 64 4.06 -1.58 0.80
C TYR A 64 3.27 -0.74 -0.20
N ASP A 65 3.97 -0.18 -1.19
CA ASP A 65 3.31 0.33 -2.39
C ASP A 65 2.79 -0.82 -3.27
N LYS A 66 2.07 -0.49 -4.35
CA LYS A 66 1.49 -1.48 -5.26
C LYS A 66 2.51 -2.43 -5.89
N LYS A 67 3.78 -2.04 -5.94
CA LYS A 67 4.90 -2.81 -6.52
C LYS A 67 5.68 -3.60 -5.47
N GLY A 68 5.34 -3.46 -4.19
CA GLY A 68 6.00 -4.15 -3.08
C GLY A 68 7.19 -3.41 -2.48
N HIS A 69 7.41 -2.13 -2.82
CA HIS A 69 8.44 -1.33 -2.14
C HIS A 69 7.92 -0.81 -0.80
N ALA A 70 8.78 -0.84 0.22
CA ALA A 70 8.43 -0.31 1.52
C ALA A 70 8.13 1.21 1.47
N ALA A 71 6.99 1.59 2.04
CA ALA A 71 6.49 2.96 2.20
C ALA A 71 6.55 3.45 3.65
N SER A 72 6.75 2.54 4.61
CA SER A 72 6.92 2.86 6.03
C SER A 72 8.14 2.15 6.60
N PRO A 73 8.59 2.54 7.81
CA PRO A 73 9.43 1.69 8.64
C PRO A 73 8.69 0.40 9.04
N ILE A 74 9.46 -0.61 9.43
CA ILE A 74 8.93 -1.80 10.10
C ILE A 74 8.64 -1.44 11.56
N SER A 75 7.39 -1.59 11.99
CA SER A 75 6.99 -1.24 13.35
C SER A 75 5.79 -2.08 13.80
N SER A 76 5.72 -2.34 15.10
CA SER A 76 4.58 -3.04 15.72
C SER A 76 3.37 -2.14 15.96
N LYS A 77 3.51 -0.83 15.70
CA LYS A 77 2.44 0.15 15.87
C LYS A 77 1.62 0.37 14.61
N ILE A 78 2.14 0.00 13.44
CA ILE A 78 1.50 0.22 12.14
C ILE A 78 0.18 -0.55 12.07
N LYS A 79 -0.90 0.17 11.76
CA LYS A 79 -2.27 -0.36 11.63
C LYS A 79 -2.89 0.00 10.29
N GLU A 80 -2.46 1.10 9.69
CA GLU A 80 -2.94 1.59 8.41
C GLU A 80 -1.80 2.20 7.60
N CYS A 81 -2.03 2.42 6.29
CA CYS A 81 -0.96 2.81 5.37
C CYS A 81 -1.23 4.09 4.59
N GLY A 82 -2.42 4.69 4.71
CA GLY A 82 -2.83 5.82 3.88
C GLY A 82 -1.84 6.98 3.87
N CYS A 83 -1.39 7.44 5.07
CA CYS A 83 -0.44 8.54 5.16
C CYS A 83 0.94 8.16 4.60
N TYR A 84 1.48 6.99 4.96
CA TYR A 84 2.79 6.55 4.51
C TYR A 84 2.86 6.35 2.99
N LEU A 85 1.80 5.82 2.37
CA LEU A 85 1.72 5.70 0.91
C LEU A 85 1.74 7.06 0.23
N ARG A 86 0.96 8.03 0.75
CA ARG A 86 0.94 9.38 0.19
C ARG A 86 2.27 10.11 0.40
N ARG A 87 2.91 9.90 1.56
CA ARG A 87 4.26 10.38 1.85
C ARG A 87 5.27 9.82 0.86
N LYS A 88 5.29 8.51 0.64
CA LYS A 88 6.16 7.86 -0.35
C LYS A 88 5.93 8.40 -1.75
N GLU A 89 4.68 8.51 -2.19
CA GLU A 89 4.35 9.05 -3.52
C GLU A 89 4.91 10.47 -3.73
N LYS A 90 4.83 11.32 -2.70
CA LYS A 90 5.39 12.67 -2.75
C LYS A 90 6.92 12.69 -2.82
N LEU A 91 7.57 11.82 -2.05
CA LEU A 91 9.02 11.66 -2.06
C LEU A 91 9.52 11.10 -3.40
N ASP A 92 8.85 10.08 -3.94
CA ASP A 92 9.23 9.44 -5.21
C ASP A 92 9.09 10.39 -6.42
N ARG A 93 8.16 11.34 -6.36
CA ARG A 93 8.04 12.40 -7.39
C ARG A 93 9.20 13.40 -7.35
N ASN A 94 9.91 13.48 -6.22
CA ASN A 94 11.07 14.34 -6.01
C ASN A 94 10.85 15.79 -6.49
N ILE A 95 9.73 16.39 -6.07
CA ILE A 95 9.39 17.77 -6.40
C ILE A 95 9.98 18.67 -5.30
N ASP A 96 10.84 19.60 -5.71
CA ASP A 96 11.42 20.58 -4.82
C ASP A 96 10.34 21.35 -4.06
N ASN A 97 10.58 21.54 -2.77
CA ASN A 97 9.70 22.25 -1.86
C ASN A 97 8.27 21.69 -1.77
N ALA A 98 8.00 20.48 -2.26
CA ALA A 98 6.68 19.90 -2.12
C ALA A 98 6.35 19.61 -0.65
N TYR A 99 5.10 19.85 -0.28
CA TYR A 99 4.57 19.39 1.00
C TYR A 99 4.63 17.85 1.08
N ILE A 100 5.24 17.36 2.16
CA ILE A 100 5.36 15.94 2.50
C ILE A 100 4.50 15.66 3.75
N PRO A 101 3.48 14.78 3.66
CA PRO A 101 2.63 14.40 4.79
C PRO A 101 3.38 13.98 6.04
N GLN A 102 2.97 14.50 7.20
CA GLN A 102 3.35 14.04 8.52
C GLN A 102 2.45 12.89 8.97
N CYS A 103 3.05 11.74 9.28
CA CYS A 103 2.34 10.52 9.66
C CYS A 103 2.62 10.16 11.12
N SER A 104 1.59 9.67 11.80
CA SER A 104 1.70 9.03 13.12
C SER A 104 2.39 7.67 13.00
N GLU A 105 2.90 7.14 14.11
CA GLU A 105 3.60 5.84 14.12
C GLU A 105 2.71 4.64 13.72
N ASP A 106 1.39 4.78 13.83
CA ASP A 106 0.43 3.77 13.40
C ASP A 106 0.04 3.87 11.92
N GLY A 107 0.59 4.88 11.22
CA GLY A 107 0.37 5.15 9.81
C GLY A 107 -0.84 6.02 9.50
N SER A 108 -1.57 6.45 10.54
CA SER A 108 -2.59 7.49 10.42
C SER A 108 -1.97 8.86 10.14
N TRP A 109 -2.80 9.81 9.72
CA TRP A 109 -2.39 11.19 9.55
C TRP A 109 -2.23 11.89 10.91
N VAL A 110 -1.18 12.68 11.07
CA VAL A 110 -1.14 13.63 12.20
C VAL A 110 -2.25 14.66 11.98
N PRO A 111 -3.16 14.92 12.94
CA PRO A 111 -4.30 15.82 12.71
C PRO A 111 -3.90 17.22 12.24
N LYS A 112 -2.78 17.74 12.75
CA LYS A 112 -2.17 18.99 12.28
C LYS A 112 -1.04 18.67 11.28
N GLN A 113 -1.19 19.16 10.06
CA GLN A 113 -0.16 19.09 9.02
C GLN A 113 0.50 20.45 8.85
N CYS A 114 1.78 20.46 8.50
CA CYS A 114 2.55 21.68 8.26
C CYS A 114 3.41 21.55 7.01
N TRP A 115 3.57 22.64 6.28
CA TRP A 115 4.44 22.73 5.12
C TRP A 115 5.60 23.67 5.42
N ASP A 116 6.75 23.05 5.70
CA ASP A 116 7.96 23.76 6.16
C ASP A 116 8.52 24.76 5.15
N TYR A 117 8.12 24.69 3.87
CA TYR A 117 8.60 25.62 2.85
C TYR A 117 8.06 27.04 3.02
N ASN A 118 6.82 27.18 3.51
CA ASN A 118 6.15 28.48 3.64
C ASN A 118 5.51 28.67 5.01
N ASP A 119 5.94 27.86 5.99
CA ASP A 119 5.47 27.88 7.38
C ASP A 119 3.93 27.80 7.50
N SER A 120 3.25 27.16 6.56
CA SER A 120 1.78 27.04 6.61
C SER A 120 1.35 25.74 7.24
N CYS A 121 0.35 25.77 8.13
CA CYS A 121 -0.23 24.57 8.73
C CYS A 121 -1.75 24.54 8.60
N TRP A 122 -2.34 23.35 8.63
CA TRP A 122 -3.78 23.11 8.55
C TRP A 122 -4.18 21.84 9.30
N CYS A 123 -5.47 21.70 9.60
CA CYS A 123 -6.01 20.44 10.13
C CYS A 123 -6.39 19.49 8.97
N VAL A 124 -6.30 18.19 9.21
CA VAL A 124 -6.79 17.16 8.27
C VAL A 124 -7.76 16.20 8.94
N ASP A 125 -8.65 15.59 8.15
CA ASP A 125 -9.46 14.46 8.57
C ASP A 125 -8.67 13.14 8.56
N LYS A 126 -9.36 12.02 8.83
CA LYS A 126 -8.73 10.70 8.93
C LYS A 126 -8.15 10.21 7.60
N GLU A 127 -8.66 10.74 6.50
CA GLU A 127 -8.23 10.44 5.14
C GLU A 127 -7.10 11.39 4.67
N GLY A 128 -6.73 12.37 5.50
CA GLY A 128 -5.68 13.34 5.21
C GLY A 128 -6.16 14.54 4.38
N LYS A 129 -7.47 14.71 4.21
CA LYS A 129 -8.03 15.85 3.50
C LYS A 129 -8.05 17.06 4.43
N GLN A 130 -7.65 18.21 3.91
CA GLN A 130 -7.68 19.47 4.64
C GLN A 130 -9.10 19.78 5.14
N VAL A 131 -9.18 20.17 6.41
CA VAL A 131 -10.37 20.72 7.04
C VAL A 131 -10.04 22.06 7.69
N GLY A 132 -10.93 23.03 7.53
CA GLY A 132 -10.72 24.38 8.04
C GLY A 132 -9.66 25.19 7.29
N ASP A 133 -9.26 26.29 7.93
CA ASP A 133 -8.32 27.26 7.37
C ASP A 133 -6.86 26.81 7.45
N ILE A 134 -6.05 27.35 6.55
CA ILE A 134 -4.59 27.35 6.66
C ILE A 134 -4.18 28.52 7.55
N LYS A 135 -3.28 28.29 8.51
CA LYS A 135 -2.71 29.31 9.39
C LYS A 135 -1.18 29.31 9.33
N ALA A 136 -0.58 30.49 9.40
CA ALA A 136 0.87 30.63 9.54
C ALA A 136 1.34 30.03 10.87
N GLU A 137 2.40 29.22 10.82
CA GLU A 137 3.04 28.49 11.91
C GLU A 137 2.08 27.59 12.71
N GLY A 138 0.86 27.37 12.21
CA GLY A 138 -0.20 26.65 12.93
C GLY A 138 -0.66 27.30 14.24
N LYS A 139 -0.34 28.58 14.47
CA LYS A 139 -0.77 29.31 15.67
C LYS A 139 -2.30 29.38 15.72
N GLY A 140 -2.86 28.88 16.82
CA GLY A 140 -4.31 28.88 17.07
C GLY A 140 -5.09 27.78 16.34
N LEU A 141 -4.43 26.82 15.67
CA LEU A 141 -5.11 25.63 15.17
C LEU A 141 -5.43 24.67 16.31
N ASN A 142 -6.70 24.28 16.42
CA ASN A 142 -7.16 23.20 17.28
C ASN A 142 -7.60 22.04 16.37
N CYS A 143 -6.67 21.11 16.17
CA CYS A 143 -6.85 19.81 15.55
C CYS A 143 -6.64 18.77 16.68
#